data_AF-A0A1D3S588-F1
#
_entry.id   AF-A0A1D3S588-F1
#
_cell.length_a   1.000
_cell.length_b   1.000
_cell.length_c   1.000
_cell.angle_alpha   90.00
_cell.angle_beta   90.00
_cell.angle_gamma   90.00
#
_symmetry.space_group_name_H-M   'P 1'
#
loop_
_entity.id
_entity.type
_entity.pdbx_description
1 polymer ?
#
loop_
_entity_poly.entity_id
_entity_poly.type
_entity_poly.pdbx_seq_one_letter_code
_entity_poly.pdbx_strand_id
1 'polypeptide(L)'
;EMAVKCSRIYNGFPLIKISYRMQDMLRKNIEIRLPIAINKFMKKAKITREIFDKFWNNENFNANKEEKIITKDDNMNNDTLIERACLGEALNLCYIEDKICLCGCYSDNSSAMENYFVLVGIEVMKKKIKVICKSNNSTLSSAILFLIILMLKNH
;
A
#
# COMPACT_ATOMS: atom_id res chain seq x y z
N GLU A 1 -25.54 3.68 -4.83
CA GLU A 1 -24.29 2.90 -4.99
C GLU A 1 -23.38 3.61 -5.99
N MET A 2 -22.06 3.62 -5.79
CA MET A 2 -21.09 4.20 -6.73
C MET A 2 -20.23 3.09 -7.33
N ALA A 3 -20.30 2.89 -8.64
CA ALA A 3 -19.39 2.01 -9.36
C ALA A 3 -18.04 2.72 -9.61
N VAL A 4 -16.93 2.07 -9.26
CA VAL A 4 -15.58 2.65 -9.40
C VAL A 4 -14.69 1.71 -10.19
N LYS A 5 -14.03 2.23 -11.23
CA LYS A 5 -13.01 1.53 -12.01
C LYS A 5 -11.67 2.23 -11.82
N CYS A 6 -10.63 1.48 -11.45
CA CYS A 6 -9.27 1.98 -11.44
C CYS A 6 -8.66 1.82 -12.84
N SER A 7 -8.25 2.93 -13.45
CA SER A 7 -7.64 2.97 -14.79
C SER A 7 -6.12 3.06 -14.76
N ARG A 8 -5.54 3.49 -13.63
CA ARG A 8 -4.09 3.65 -13.45
C ARG A 8 -3.74 3.65 -11.98
N ILE A 9 -2.50 3.28 -11.68
CA ILE A 9 -1.91 3.40 -10.35
C ILE A 9 -1.94 4.87 -9.92
N TYR A 10 -2.30 5.12 -8.67
CA TYR A 10 -2.37 6.46 -8.07
C TYR A 10 -1.92 6.41 -6.61
N ASN A 11 -1.59 7.58 -6.08
CA ASN A 11 -1.26 7.78 -4.67
C ASN A 11 -2.34 8.63 -3.99
N GLY A 12 -2.63 8.34 -2.72
CA GLY A 12 -3.61 9.07 -1.91
C GLY A 12 -5.05 8.59 -2.05
N PHE A 13 -5.98 9.50 -1.77
CA PHE A 13 -7.43 9.23 -1.68
C PHE A 13 -8.20 10.22 -2.57
N PRO A 14 -9.20 9.76 -3.34
CA PRO A 14 -10.09 10.64 -4.09
C PRO A 14 -10.80 11.65 -3.19
N LEU A 15 -10.97 12.89 -3.67
CA LEU A 15 -11.68 13.95 -2.97
C LEU A 15 -13.03 14.21 -3.64
N ILE A 16 -14.11 14.19 -2.86
CA ILE A 16 -15.40 14.74 -3.27
C ILE A 16 -15.56 16.13 -2.68
N LYS A 17 -15.93 17.10 -3.52
CA LYS A 17 -16.34 18.43 -3.10
C LYS A 17 -17.82 18.62 -3.36
N ILE A 18 -18.58 18.88 -2.31
CA ILE A 18 -20.03 19.14 -2.37
C ILE A 18 -20.23 20.64 -2.15
N SER A 19 -20.69 21.35 -3.18
CA SER A 19 -21.10 22.75 -3.08
C SER A 19 -22.62 22.83 -3.00
N TYR A 20 -23.15 23.55 -2.02
CA TYR A 20 -24.59 23.76 -1.85
C TYR A 20 -24.88 25.16 -1.33
N ARG A 21 -26.15 25.60 -1.43
CA ARG A 21 -26.65 26.82 -0.81
C ARG A 21 -27.55 26.47 0.36
N MET A 22 -27.42 27.21 1.44
CA MET A 22 -28.32 27.12 2.59
C MET A 22 -29.49 28.11 2.42
N GLN A 23 -30.46 28.08 3.33
CA GLN A 23 -31.61 28.99 3.32
C GLN A 23 -31.20 30.48 3.42
N ASP A 24 -30.03 30.76 3.97
CA ASP A 24 -29.39 32.09 4.03
C ASP A 24 -28.78 32.54 2.69
N MET A 25 -28.95 31.75 1.62
CA MET A 25 -28.38 31.96 0.28
C MET A 25 -26.84 31.96 0.20
N LEU A 26 -26.15 31.67 1.31
CA LEU A 26 -24.70 31.55 1.35
C LEU A 26 -24.26 30.22 0.74
N ARG A 27 -23.23 30.27 -0.11
CA ARG A 27 -22.59 29.08 -0.67
C ARG A 27 -21.71 28.42 0.39
N LYS A 28 -21.99 27.15 0.71
CA LYS A 28 -21.15 26.30 1.56
C LYS A 28 -20.50 25.21 0.73
N ASN A 29 -19.34 24.75 1.20
CA ASN A 29 -18.58 23.67 0.59
C ASN A 29 -18.23 22.64 1.65
N ILE A 30 -18.38 21.37 1.31
CA ILE A 30 -17.86 20.25 2.10
C ILE A 30 -16.85 19.51 1.24
N GLU A 31 -15.69 19.18 1.81
CA GLU A 31 -14.65 18.40 1.17
C GLU A 31 -14.45 17.09 1.94
N ILE A 32 -14.62 15.96 1.25
CA ILE A 32 -14.58 14.62 1.84
C ILE A 32 -13.55 13.78 1.09
N ARG A 33 -12.61 13.19 1.82
CA ARG A 33 -11.70 12.18 1.26
C ARG A 33 -12.39 10.82 1.30
N LEU A 34 -12.54 10.18 0.15
CA LEU A 34 -13.07 8.84 0.07
C LEU A 34 -11.99 7.82 0.46
N PRO A 35 -12.30 6.81 1.27
CA PRO A 35 -11.35 5.75 1.64
C PRO A 35 -11.20 4.74 0.49
N ILE A 36 -10.89 5.22 -0.71
CA ILE A 36 -10.64 4.43 -1.91
C ILE A 36 -9.15 4.60 -2.20
N ALA A 37 -8.35 3.63 -1.76
CA ALA A 37 -6.92 3.60 -1.98
C ALA A 37 -6.55 2.48 -2.96
N ILE A 38 -5.33 2.52 -3.49
CA ILE A 38 -4.87 1.61 -4.54
C ILE A 38 -4.96 0.13 -4.11
N ASN A 39 -4.80 -0.16 -2.82
CA ASN A 39 -4.89 -1.51 -2.27
C ASN A 39 -6.24 -2.19 -2.55
N LYS A 40 -7.34 -1.42 -2.72
CA LYS A 40 -8.66 -1.97 -3.08
C LYS A 40 -8.73 -2.56 -4.49
N PHE A 41 -7.77 -2.23 -5.35
CA PHE A 41 -7.70 -2.71 -6.74
C PHE A 41 -6.56 -3.71 -6.96
N MET A 42 -5.85 -4.07 -5.89
CA MET A 42 -4.77 -5.04 -5.93
C MET A 42 -5.27 -6.45 -5.63
N LYS A 43 -4.44 -7.43 -5.96
CA LYS A 43 -4.69 -8.85 -5.67
C LYS A 43 -3.49 -9.44 -4.93
N LYS A 44 -3.78 -10.40 -4.04
CA LYS A 44 -2.76 -11.25 -3.43
C LYS A 44 -1.95 -11.97 -4.51
N ALA A 45 -0.63 -11.84 -4.43
CA ALA A 45 0.31 -12.61 -5.24
C ALA A 45 1.03 -13.62 -4.33
N LYS A 46 0.92 -14.91 -4.63
CA LYS A 46 1.69 -15.95 -3.95
C LYS A 46 2.93 -16.24 -4.79
N ILE A 47 4.11 -15.93 -4.25
CA ILE A 47 5.40 -16.22 -4.85
C ILE A 47 6.28 -16.96 -3.86
N THR A 48 7.17 -17.82 -4.37
CA THR A 48 8.15 -18.54 -3.54
C THR A 48 9.23 -17.58 -3.02
N ARG A 49 9.95 -18.01 -1.98
CA ARG A 49 11.11 -17.28 -1.44
C ARG A 49 12.13 -16.95 -2.52
N GLU A 50 12.50 -17.93 -3.34
CA GLU A 50 13.47 -17.76 -4.43
C GLU A 50 13.07 -16.67 -5.43
N ILE A 51 11.78 -16.64 -5.81
CA ILE A 51 11.25 -15.63 -6.72
C ILE A 51 11.24 -14.26 -6.07
N PHE A 52 10.82 -14.18 -4.80
CA PHE A 52 10.86 -12.94 -4.04
C PHE A 52 12.27 -12.37 -3.98
N ASP A 53 13.26 -13.19 -3.62
CA ASP A 53 14.66 -12.76 -3.48
C ASP A 53 15.26 -12.31 -4.81
N LYS A 54 14.92 -13.01 -5.91
CA LYS A 54 15.30 -12.60 -7.27
C LYS A 54 14.76 -11.20 -7.61
N PHE A 55 13.48 -10.92 -7.37
CA PHE A 55 12.93 -9.59 -7.64
C PHE A 55 13.39 -8.54 -6.63
N TRP A 56 13.61 -8.93 -5.37
CA TRP A 56 14.08 -8.03 -4.32
C TRP A 56 15.46 -7.46 -4.62
N ASN A 57 16.32 -8.25 -5.25
CA ASN A 57 17.67 -7.85 -5.64
C ASN A 57 17.76 -7.28 -7.07
N ASN A 58 16.65 -7.28 -7.82
CA ASN A 58 16.61 -6.78 -9.18
C ASN A 58 16.74 -5.25 -9.24
N GLU A 59 17.54 -4.73 -10.18
CA GLU A 59 17.81 -3.29 -10.34
C GLU A 59 16.55 -2.48 -10.64
N ASN A 60 15.61 -2.99 -11.44
CA ASN A 60 14.37 -2.28 -11.77
C ASN A 60 13.49 -2.05 -10.53
N PHE A 61 13.47 -3.01 -9.61
CA PHE A 61 12.75 -2.89 -8.34
C PHE A 61 13.51 -1.97 -7.36
N ASN A 62 14.84 -2.03 -7.36
CA ASN A 62 15.70 -1.18 -6.55
C ASN A 62 15.61 0.30 -6.95
N ALA A 63 15.45 0.60 -8.24
CA ALA A 63 15.31 1.96 -8.76
C ALA A 63 14.11 2.71 -8.15
N ASN A 64 13.05 1.99 -7.77
CA ASN A 64 11.81 2.53 -7.20
C ASN A 64 11.65 2.19 -5.72
N LYS A 65 12.77 1.99 -5.01
CA LYS A 65 12.77 1.65 -3.58
C LYS A 65 12.34 2.86 -2.76
N GLU A 66 11.33 2.66 -1.93
CA GLU A 66 10.85 3.61 -0.93
C GLU A 66 10.98 2.98 0.46
N GLU A 67 11.41 3.74 1.46
CA GLU A 67 11.51 3.23 2.83
C GLU A 67 11.15 4.25 3.89
N LYS A 68 10.65 3.75 5.03
CA LYS A 68 10.33 4.59 6.18
C LYS A 68 10.55 3.85 7.48
N ILE A 69 11.13 4.55 8.45
CA ILE A 69 11.32 4.07 9.81
C ILE A 69 10.30 4.75 10.71
N ILE A 70 9.58 3.98 11.50
CA ILE A 70 8.63 4.46 12.51
C ILE A 70 8.94 3.87 13.88
N THR A 71 8.47 4.53 14.93
CA THR A 71 8.51 3.97 16.29
C THR A 71 7.58 2.76 16.36
N LYS A 72 8.05 1.70 17.01
CA LYS A 72 7.26 0.51 17.30
C LYS A 72 6.40 0.76 18.53
N ASP A 73 5.11 0.47 18.43
CA ASP A 73 4.22 0.38 19.60
C ASP A 73 4.61 -0.87 20.42
N ASP A 74 4.75 -0.71 21.74
CA ASP A 74 5.18 -1.77 22.66
C ASP A 74 4.22 -2.98 22.63
N ASN A 75 2.94 -2.76 22.28
CA ASN A 75 1.94 -3.82 22.20
C ASN A 75 1.88 -4.53 20.84
N MET A 76 2.65 -4.08 19.84
CA MET A 76 2.57 -4.62 18.48
C MET A 76 3.44 -5.88 18.33
N ASN A 77 2.77 -7.04 18.26
CA ASN A 77 3.37 -8.34 17.95
C ASN A 77 3.49 -8.56 16.42
N ASN A 78 4.13 -9.65 16.02
CA ASN A 78 4.34 -9.94 14.59
C ASN A 78 3.03 -10.21 13.85
N ASP A 79 2.06 -10.88 14.48
CA ASP A 79 0.79 -11.22 13.82
C ASP A 79 -0.04 -9.97 13.50
N THR A 80 -0.19 -9.05 14.46
CA THR A 80 -0.87 -7.77 14.25
C THR A 80 -0.14 -6.88 13.25
N LEU A 81 1.20 -6.90 13.26
CA LEU A 81 2.03 -6.21 12.28
C LEU A 81 1.77 -6.74 10.86
N ILE A 82 1.76 -8.07 10.69
CA ILE A 82 1.49 -8.73 9.40
C ILE A 82 0.07 -8.41 8.94
N GLU A 83 -0.93 -8.58 9.79
CA GLU A 83 -2.34 -8.31 9.46
C GLU A 83 -2.53 -6.88 8.94
N ARG A 84 -1.99 -5.89 9.65
CA ARG A 84 -2.06 -4.47 9.25
C ARG A 84 -1.28 -4.20 7.97
N ALA A 85 -0.11 -4.80 7.82
CA ALA A 85 0.74 -4.63 6.66
C ALA A 85 0.20 -5.34 5.41
N CYS A 86 -0.66 -6.36 5.54
CA CYS A 86 -1.32 -7.02 4.42
C CYS A 86 -2.31 -6.11 3.66
N LEU A 87 -2.72 -4.99 4.27
CA LEU A 87 -3.68 -4.03 3.71
C LEU A 87 -4.99 -4.70 3.23
N GLY A 88 -5.47 -5.68 4.01
CA GLY A 88 -6.58 -6.55 3.64
C GLY A 88 -6.13 -7.64 2.66
N GLU A 89 -6.71 -7.63 1.45
CA GLU A 89 -6.41 -8.64 0.41
C GLU A 89 -5.38 -8.17 -0.64
N ALA A 90 -4.69 -7.06 -0.38
CA ALA A 90 -3.79 -6.46 -1.35
C ALA A 90 -2.40 -7.09 -1.36
N LEU A 91 -1.90 -7.48 -0.19
CA LEU A 91 -0.58 -8.08 -0.01
C LEU A 91 -0.72 -9.45 0.65
N ASN A 92 0.17 -10.36 0.29
CA ASN A 92 0.24 -11.70 0.83
C ASN A 92 1.61 -11.93 1.48
N LEU A 93 1.62 -12.62 2.62
CA LEU A 93 2.85 -13.05 3.28
C LEU A 93 3.57 -14.13 2.45
N CYS A 94 4.81 -13.85 2.08
CA CYS A 94 5.67 -14.77 1.34
C CYS A 94 6.46 -15.67 2.29
N TYR A 95 7.24 -15.08 3.18
CA TYR A 95 8.02 -15.78 4.20
C TYR A 95 8.44 -14.81 5.33
N ILE A 96 8.90 -15.37 6.44
CA ILE A 96 9.44 -14.62 7.59
C ILE A 96 10.82 -15.22 7.91
N GLU A 97 11.83 -14.35 7.96
CA GLU A 97 13.18 -14.70 8.42
C GLU A 97 13.77 -13.46 9.10
N ASP A 98 14.81 -12.82 8.54
CA ASP A 98 15.38 -11.56 9.06
C ASP A 98 14.41 -10.37 8.94
N LYS A 99 13.42 -10.49 8.05
CA LYS A 99 12.36 -9.52 7.82
C LYS A 99 11.08 -10.26 7.42
N ILE A 100 9.95 -9.59 7.60
CA ILE A 100 8.66 -10.06 7.10
C ILE A 100 8.55 -9.64 5.64
N CYS A 101 8.41 -10.62 4.73
CA CYS A 101 8.36 -10.39 3.29
C CYS A 101 6.93 -10.53 2.77
N LEU A 102 6.38 -9.47 2.18
CA LEU A 102 5.04 -9.46 1.59
C LEU A 102 5.10 -9.12 0.10
N CYS A 103 4.15 -9.64 -0.68
CA CYS A 103 4.02 -9.30 -2.10
C CYS A 103 2.55 -9.11 -2.50
N GLY A 104 2.31 -8.19 -3.43
CA GLY A 104 1.03 -8.07 -4.11
C GLY A 104 1.20 -7.62 -5.56
N CYS A 105 0.12 -7.71 -6.32
CA CYS A 105 0.09 -7.24 -7.69
C CYS A 105 -1.09 -6.31 -7.97
N TYR A 106 -0.85 -5.35 -8.85
CA TYR A 106 -1.87 -4.58 -9.53
C TYR A 106 -1.87 -4.98 -11.01
N SER A 107 -3.01 -5.42 -11.51
CA SER A 107 -3.21 -5.74 -12.93
C SER A 107 -4.10 -4.66 -13.54
N ASP A 108 -3.62 -3.94 -14.54
CA ASP A 108 -4.48 -3.02 -15.26
C ASP A 108 -5.53 -3.81 -16.06
N ASN A 109 -6.81 -3.43 -15.93
CA ASN A 109 -7.90 -4.05 -16.68
C ASN A 109 -7.89 -3.63 -18.16
N SER A 110 -7.01 -2.70 -18.56
CA SER A 110 -6.91 -2.18 -19.93
C SER A 110 -5.97 -2.99 -20.84
N SER A 111 -4.96 -3.67 -20.27
CA SER A 111 -4.05 -4.53 -21.02
C SER A 111 -3.61 -5.71 -20.17
N ALA A 112 -3.80 -6.93 -20.68
CA ALA A 112 -3.43 -8.17 -19.97
C ALA A 112 -1.90 -8.37 -19.78
N MET A 113 -1.09 -7.43 -20.27
CA MET A 113 0.37 -7.55 -20.35
C MET A 113 1.12 -6.81 -19.24
N GLU A 114 0.53 -5.80 -18.58
CA GLU A 114 1.21 -5.01 -17.56
C GLU A 114 0.76 -5.37 -16.14
N ASN A 115 1.43 -6.38 -15.58
CA ASN A 115 1.34 -6.67 -14.15
C ASN A 115 2.39 -5.85 -13.38
N TYR A 116 1.92 -5.04 -12.45
CA TYR A 116 2.75 -4.27 -11.55
C TYR A 116 2.88 -5.01 -10.22
N PHE A 117 4.11 -5.32 -9.83
CA PHE A 117 4.39 -6.05 -8.60
C PHE A 117 4.96 -5.10 -7.55
N VAL A 118 4.51 -5.27 -6.31
CA VAL A 118 5.12 -4.63 -5.15
C VAL A 118 5.64 -5.70 -4.20
N LEU A 119 6.85 -5.47 -3.71
CA LEU A 119 7.52 -6.26 -2.68
C LEU A 119 7.67 -5.37 -1.46
N VAL A 120 7.36 -5.92 -0.29
CA VAL A 120 7.49 -5.23 0.99
C VAL A 120 8.38 -6.06 1.90
N GLY A 121 9.37 -5.41 2.50
CA GLY A 121 10.18 -5.97 3.58
C GLY A 121 9.96 -5.16 4.84
N ILE A 122 9.64 -5.83 5.94
CA ILE A 122 9.46 -5.18 7.25
C ILE A 122 10.49 -5.73 8.23
N GLU A 123 11.40 -4.86 8.65
CA GLU A 123 12.44 -5.17 9.63
C GLU A 123 12.01 -4.65 11.00
N VAL A 124 11.92 -5.55 11.98
CA VAL A 124 11.51 -5.22 13.35
C VAL A 124 12.75 -5.07 14.22
N MET A 125 12.99 -3.86 14.72
CA MET A 125 14.04 -3.54 15.69
C MET A 125 13.40 -3.31 17.07
N LYS A 126 14.19 -3.29 18.15
CA LYS A 126 13.69 -3.14 19.54
C LYS A 126 12.56 -2.12 19.72
N LYS A 127 12.74 -0.89 19.22
CA LYS A 127 11.76 0.22 19.35
C LYS A 127 11.35 0.85 18.02
N LYS A 128 11.74 0.23 16.90
CA LYS A 128 11.57 0.80 15.56
C LYS A 128 11.15 -0.27 14.58
N ILE A 129 10.38 0.13 13.58
CA ILE A 129 10.04 -0.71 12.44
C ILE A 129 10.49 0.02 11.18
N LYS A 130 11.27 -0.67 10.35
CA LYS A 130 11.62 -0.19 9.03
C LYS A 130 10.77 -0.92 8.00
N VAL A 131 9.99 -0.16 7.23
CA VAL A 131 9.22 -0.68 6.10
C VAL A 131 9.93 -0.26 4.82
N ILE A 132 10.20 -1.23 3.94
CA ILE A 132 10.83 -1.04 2.64
C ILE A 132 9.86 -1.54 1.58
N CYS A 133 9.48 -0.70 0.63
CA CYS A 133 8.65 -1.06 -0.51
C CYS A 133 9.45 -0.93 -1.80
N LYS A 134 9.41 -1.95 -2.65
CA LYS A 134 10.02 -1.95 -3.98
C LYS A 134 8.99 -2.37 -5.01
N SER A 135 9.04 -1.78 -6.19
CA SER A 135 8.06 -2.05 -7.24
C SER A 135 8.68 -1.81 -8.61
N ASN A 136 8.13 -2.42 -9.66
CA ASN A 136 8.42 -2.03 -11.04
C ASN A 136 7.75 -0.70 -11.44
N ASN A 137 7.11 -0.01 -10.49
CA ASN A 137 6.48 1.31 -10.64
C ASN A 137 6.66 2.15 -9.34
N SER A 138 7.23 3.35 -9.46
CA SER A 138 7.51 4.27 -8.34
C SER A 138 6.27 4.75 -7.59
N THR A 139 5.16 4.95 -8.28
CA THR A 139 3.92 5.40 -7.64
C THR A 139 3.35 4.29 -6.75
N LEU A 140 3.46 3.03 -7.18
CA LEU A 140 2.99 1.90 -6.39
C LEU A 140 3.82 1.68 -5.12
N SER A 141 5.15 1.78 -5.18
CA SER A 141 5.99 1.65 -3.99
C SER A 141 5.69 2.75 -2.96
N SER A 142 5.58 4.00 -3.40
CA SER A 142 5.24 5.13 -2.55
C SER A 142 3.83 5.01 -1.94
N ALA A 143 2.82 4.65 -2.73
CA ALA A 143 1.45 4.51 -2.28
C ALA A 143 1.30 3.38 -1.24
N ILE A 144 1.93 2.23 -1.47
CA ILE A 144 1.88 1.09 -0.54
C ILE A 144 2.62 1.39 0.74
N LEU A 145 3.80 2.03 0.66
CA LEU A 145 4.50 2.48 1.85
C LEU A 145 3.63 3.44 2.67
N PHE A 146 3.00 4.44 2.03
CA PHE A 146 2.11 5.37 2.71
C PHE A 146 0.98 4.65 3.46
N LEU A 147 0.31 3.69 2.80
CA LEU A 147 -0.79 2.93 3.39
C LEU A 147 -0.35 2.07 4.56
N ILE A 148 0.77 1.33 4.44
CA ILE A 148 1.30 0.52 5.54
C ILE A 148 1.61 1.42 6.73
N ILE A 149 2.29 2.55 6.51
CA ILE A 149 2.63 3.47 7.60
C ILE A 149 1.37 4.06 8.24
N LEU A 150 0.33 4.35 7.47
CA LEU A 150 -0.96 4.80 8.00
C LEU A 150 -1.60 3.72 8.90
N MET A 151 -1.59 2.46 8.47
CA MET A 151 -2.14 1.34 9.24
C MET A 151 -1.34 1.02 10.51
N LEU A 152 -0.02 1.20 10.48
CA LEU A 152 0.85 0.92 11.62
C LEU A 152 0.85 2.05 12.66
N LYS A 153 0.50 3.28 12.27
CA LYS A 153 0.55 4.42 13.19
C LYS A 153 -0.62 4.54 14.15
N ASN A 154 -1.66 3.70 14.06
CA ASN A 154 -2.91 3.80 14.84
C ASN A 154 -3.49 5.23 14.86
N HIS A 155 -4.52 5.47 14.06
CA HIS A 155 -5.58 6.40 14.48
C HIS A 155 -6.57 5.62 15.35
#